data_AF-A0A6H1R6K4-F1
#
_entry.id   AF-A0A6H1R6K4-F1
#
_cell.length_a   1.000
_cell.length_b   1.000
_cell.length_c   1.000
_cell.angle_alpha   90.00
_cell.angle_beta   90.00
_cell.angle_gamma   90.00
#
_symmetry.space_group_name_H-M   'P 1'
#
loop_
_entity.id
_entity.type
_entity.pdbx_description
1 polymer ?
#
loop_
_entity_poly.entity_id
_entity_poly.type
_entity_poly.pdbx_seq_one_letter_code
_entity_poly.pdbx_strand_id
1 'polypeptide(L)'
;MPKDSSQAATTGSSRLDAATTFTPRQEALDQLRSYLVVLIDVIEQHPEATLERDEAQWRLEELVEELARTPPSAPRVQSRWLRLAPVLSEVRPDVPVAILTQLVKQSIGHL
;
A
#
# COMPACT_ATOMS: atom_id res chain seq x y z
N MET A 1 7.72 44.03 -46.30
CA MET A 1 7.42 43.77 -44.87
C MET A 1 7.56 42.26 -44.63
N PRO A 2 8.72 41.75 -44.19
CA PRO A 2 8.86 40.34 -43.87
C PRO A 2 8.41 40.12 -42.41
N LYS A 3 7.55 39.13 -42.16
CA LYS A 3 7.25 38.66 -40.81
C LYS A 3 7.80 37.25 -40.68
N ASP A 4 9.07 37.19 -40.32
CA ASP A 4 9.67 36.03 -39.69
C ASP A 4 9.25 36.03 -38.22
N SER A 5 8.60 34.97 -37.76
CA SER A 5 8.38 34.72 -36.34
C SER A 5 8.41 33.22 -36.15
N SER A 6 9.63 32.71 -36.19
CA SER A 6 9.98 31.46 -35.53
C SER A 6 9.77 31.64 -34.04
N GLN A 7 8.84 30.88 -33.46
CA GLN A 7 8.88 30.59 -32.03
C GLN A 7 8.38 29.17 -31.79
N ALA A 8 9.30 28.22 -31.95
CA ALA A 8 9.17 26.88 -31.41
C ALA A 8 9.41 26.96 -29.90
N ALA A 9 8.34 26.82 -29.12
CA ALA A 9 8.34 26.42 -27.72
C ALA A 9 7.14 25.46 -27.62
N THR A 10 7.27 24.19 -27.25
CA THR A 10 7.75 23.72 -25.96
C THR A 10 8.10 22.23 -26.09
N THR A 11 9.39 21.90 -26.10
CA THR A 11 9.89 20.56 -25.76
C THR A 11 10.42 20.67 -24.33
N GLY A 12 9.75 20.06 -23.35
CA GLY A 12 10.36 19.92 -22.03
C GLY A 12 9.47 19.96 -20.79
N SER A 13 8.22 19.50 -20.84
CA SER A 13 7.43 19.33 -19.60
C SER A 13 6.61 18.06 -19.63
N SER A 14 7.28 16.89 -19.61
CA SER A 14 6.57 15.61 -19.45
C SER A 14 7.39 14.48 -18.83
N ARG A 15 8.64 14.72 -18.39
CA ARG A 15 9.48 13.68 -17.75
C ARG A 15 9.76 13.91 -16.27
N LEU A 16 9.60 15.13 -15.75
CA LEU A 16 10.00 15.47 -14.39
C LEU A 16 8.88 15.20 -13.36
N ASP A 17 7.61 15.30 -13.75
CA ASP A 17 6.46 15.03 -12.87
C ASP A 17 6.24 13.53 -12.60
N ALA A 18 6.77 12.67 -13.48
CA ALA A 18 6.71 11.23 -13.32
C ALA A 18 7.75 10.69 -12.30
N ALA A 19 8.79 11.45 -11.98
CA ALA A 19 9.84 10.97 -11.07
C ALA A 19 9.49 11.20 -9.59
N THR A 20 8.71 12.23 -9.27
CA THR A 20 8.40 12.63 -7.89
C THR A 20 7.16 11.96 -7.33
N THR A 21 6.21 11.53 -8.16
CA THR A 21 4.99 10.83 -7.70
C THR A 21 5.28 9.38 -7.28
N PHE A 22 6.32 8.77 -7.86
CA PHE A 22 6.65 7.36 -7.64
C PHE A 22 7.38 7.12 -6.32
N THR A 23 8.22 8.06 -5.87
CA THR A 23 9.01 7.90 -4.65
C THR A 23 8.15 7.76 -3.38
N PRO A 24 7.17 8.64 -3.09
CA PRO A 24 6.34 8.50 -1.90
C PRO A 24 5.46 7.25 -1.90
N ARG A 25 5.00 6.83 -3.09
CA ARG A 25 4.17 5.62 -3.23
C ARG A 25 4.98 4.35 -3.00
N GLN A 26 6.20 4.28 -3.57
CA GLN A 26 7.08 3.13 -3.40
C GLN A 26 7.56 3.02 -1.95
N GLU A 27 7.93 4.14 -1.32
CA GLU A 27 8.28 4.19 0.10
C GLU A 27 7.11 3.71 0.99
N ALA A 28 5.88 4.17 0.72
CA ALA A 28 4.69 3.71 1.43
C ALA A 28 4.46 2.20 1.24
N LEU A 29 4.65 1.69 0.02
CA LEU A 29 4.52 0.26 -0.28
C LEU A 29 5.57 -0.57 0.48
N ASP A 30 6.82 -0.13 0.51
CA ASP A 30 7.91 -0.84 1.20
C ASP A 30 7.72 -0.80 2.72
N GLN A 31 7.26 0.33 3.26
CA GLN A 31 6.90 0.47 4.67
C GLN A 31 5.72 -0.46 5.03
N LEU A 32 4.68 -0.50 4.19
CA LEU A 32 3.52 -1.37 4.39
C LEU A 32 3.94 -2.84 4.38
N ARG A 33 4.72 -3.26 3.39
CA ARG A 33 5.20 -4.65 3.29
C ARG A 33 6.01 -5.05 4.52
N SER A 34 6.97 -4.20 4.92
CA SER A 34 7.80 -4.47 6.09
C SER A 34 6.97 -4.60 7.37
N TYR A 35 6.00 -3.70 7.55
CA TYR A 35 5.11 -3.74 8.71
C TYR A 35 4.25 -5.01 8.73
N LEU A 36 3.64 -5.39 7.60
CA LEU A 36 2.76 -6.55 7.54
C LEU A 36 3.50 -7.87 7.74
N VAL A 37 4.75 -8.00 7.27
CA VAL A 37 5.58 -9.18 7.54
C VAL A 37 5.84 -9.33 9.04
N VAL A 38 6.25 -8.25 9.72
CA VAL A 38 6.42 -8.27 11.19
C VAL A 38 5.11 -8.59 11.90
N LEU A 39 3.99 -8.08 11.39
CA LEU A 39 2.69 -8.35 11.98
C LEU A 39 2.28 -9.82 11.87
N ILE A 40 2.66 -10.52 10.79
CA ILE A 40 2.47 -11.98 10.68
C ILE A 40 3.20 -12.68 11.83
N ASP A 41 4.50 -12.41 12.03
CA ASP A 41 5.29 -13.01 13.12
C ASP A 41 4.64 -12.76 14.49
N VAL A 42 4.07 -11.57 14.68
CA VAL A 42 3.42 -11.13 15.91
C VAL A 42 2.07 -11.84 16.14
N ILE A 43 1.29 -12.07 15.09
CA ILE A 43 0.06 -12.89 15.15
C ILE A 43 0.42 -14.36 15.35
N GLU A 44 1.53 -14.80 14.78
CA GLU A 44 1.99 -16.18 14.91
C GLU A 44 2.27 -16.56 16.37
N GLN A 45 2.87 -15.63 17.11
CA GLN A 45 3.23 -15.75 18.52
C GLN A 45 2.06 -15.47 19.49
N HIS A 46 0.84 -15.25 18.98
CA HIS A 46 -0.32 -15.01 19.83
C HIS A 46 -0.54 -16.21 20.79
N PRO A 47 -0.73 -15.97 22.09
CA PRO A 47 -0.76 -17.05 23.09
C PRO A 47 -1.96 -17.99 22.93
N GLU A 48 -3.03 -17.51 22.29
CA GLU A 48 -4.25 -18.27 22.05
C GLU A 48 -4.40 -18.58 20.56
N ALA A 49 -4.56 -19.87 20.25
CA ALA A 49 -4.88 -20.36 18.91
C ALA A 49 -6.40 -20.32 18.70
N THR A 50 -6.90 -19.15 18.31
CA THR A 50 -8.32 -18.90 18.01
C THR A 50 -8.58 -18.90 16.50
N LEU A 51 -9.84 -19.07 16.10
CA LEU A 51 -10.24 -18.99 14.69
C LEU A 51 -9.95 -17.61 14.11
N GLU A 52 -10.16 -16.56 14.90
CA GLU A 52 -9.92 -15.17 14.50
C GLU A 52 -8.43 -14.90 14.29
N ARG A 53 -7.57 -15.48 15.15
CA ARG A 53 -6.10 -15.42 14.99
C ARG A 53 -5.67 -16.07 13.69
N ASP A 54 -6.18 -17.26 13.39
CA ASP A 54 -5.84 -18.00 12.16
C ASP A 54 -6.36 -17.27 10.91
N GLU A 55 -7.58 -16.70 10.99
CA GLU A 55 -8.14 -15.86 9.94
C GLU A 55 -7.33 -14.58 9.71
N ALA A 56 -6.87 -13.93 10.78
CA ALA A 56 -6.00 -12.75 10.69
C ALA A 56 -4.68 -13.09 10.02
N GLN A 57 -4.03 -14.19 10.43
CA GLN A 57 -2.78 -14.66 9.83
C GLN A 57 -2.97 -14.93 8.32
N TRP A 58 -3.95 -15.75 7.97
CA TRP A 58 -4.21 -16.10 6.56
C TRP A 58 -4.48 -14.86 5.70
N ARG A 59 -5.27 -13.90 6.19
CA ARG A 59 -5.55 -12.66 5.46
C ARG A 59 -4.35 -11.73 5.35
N LEU A 60 -3.46 -11.71 6.34
CA LEU A 60 -2.20 -10.97 6.28
C LEU A 60 -1.29 -11.53 5.19
N GLU A 61 -1.12 -12.85 5.14
CA GLU A 61 -0.34 -13.54 4.11
C GLU A 61 -0.87 -13.23 2.71
N GLU A 62 -2.19 -13.36 2.51
CA GLU A 62 -2.84 -13.03 1.25
C GLU A 62 -2.61 -11.56 0.81
N LEU A 63 -2.58 -10.63 1.77
CA LEU A 63 -2.33 -9.21 1.51
C LEU A 63 -0.86 -8.98 1.14
N VAL A 64 0.09 -9.59 1.86
CA VAL A 64 1.52 -9.53 1.57
C VAL A 64 1.81 -10.10 0.18
N GLU A 65 1.21 -11.24 -0.18
CA GLU A 65 1.33 -11.83 -1.51
C GLU A 65 0.83 -10.90 -2.62
N GLU A 66 -0.29 -10.20 -2.41
CA GLU A 66 -0.79 -9.24 -3.39
C GLU A 66 0.12 -8.02 -3.52
N LEU A 67 0.66 -7.52 -2.40
CA LEU A 67 1.61 -6.40 -2.39
C LEU A 67 2.97 -6.74 -3.02
N ALA A 68 3.33 -8.02 -3.07
CA ALA A 68 4.55 -8.50 -3.73
C ALA A 68 4.44 -8.56 -5.28
N ARG A 69 3.23 -8.45 -5.85
CA ARG A 69 3.03 -8.42 -7.30
C ARG A 69 3.54 -7.11 -7.88
N THR A 70 3.97 -7.13 -9.16
CA THR A 70 4.49 -5.95 -9.85
C THR A 70 3.68 -5.66 -11.13
N PRO A 71 2.85 -4.60 -11.17
CA PRO A 71 2.42 -3.77 -10.04
C PRO A 71 1.38 -4.51 -9.16
N PRO A 72 1.24 -4.14 -7.87
CA PRO A 72 0.16 -4.66 -7.04
C PRO A 72 -1.20 -4.16 -7.52
N SER A 73 -2.24 -4.99 -7.43
CA SER A 73 -3.59 -4.59 -7.84
C SER A 73 -4.28 -3.77 -6.75
N ALA A 74 -4.39 -2.47 -6.95
CA ALA A 74 -5.09 -1.55 -6.04
C ALA A 74 -6.47 -2.06 -5.55
N PRO A 75 -7.40 -2.50 -6.42
CA PRO A 75 -8.71 -2.99 -5.96
C PRO A 75 -8.61 -4.28 -5.12
N ARG A 76 -7.63 -5.15 -5.40
CA ARG A 76 -7.43 -6.39 -4.62
C ARG A 76 -6.82 -6.08 -3.27
N VAL A 77 -5.81 -5.20 -3.21
CA VAL A 77 -5.22 -4.71 -1.96
C VAL A 77 -6.29 -4.08 -1.07
N GLN A 78 -7.13 -3.19 -1.62
CA GLN A 78 -8.20 -2.56 -0.87
C GLN A 78 -9.25 -3.57 -0.37
N SER A 79 -9.68 -4.50 -1.23
CA SER A 79 -10.62 -5.57 -0.86
C SER A 79 -10.07 -6.48 0.24
N ARG A 80 -8.78 -6.82 0.19
CA ARG A 80 -8.11 -7.63 1.22
C ARG A 80 -8.00 -6.85 2.54
N TRP A 81 -7.59 -5.58 2.49
CA TRP A 81 -7.52 -4.73 3.67
C TRP A 81 -8.86 -4.56 4.37
N LEU A 82 -9.95 -4.31 3.63
CA LEU A 82 -11.29 -4.16 4.19
C LEU A 82 -11.79 -5.42 4.93
N ARG A 83 -11.35 -6.60 4.49
CA ARG A 83 -11.66 -7.88 5.15
C ARG A 83 -10.72 -8.16 6.33
N LEU A 84 -9.47 -7.74 6.27
CA LEU A 84 -8.50 -7.94 7.34
C LEU A 84 -8.72 -7.01 8.54
N ALA A 85 -8.96 -5.72 8.28
CA ALA A 85 -8.98 -4.69 9.32
C ALA A 85 -9.92 -4.96 10.52
N PRO A 86 -11.17 -5.46 10.32
CA PRO A 86 -12.05 -5.81 11.43
C PRO A 86 -11.48 -6.94 12.30
N VAL A 87 -11.04 -8.05 11.68
CA VAL A 87 -10.48 -9.20 12.39
C VAL A 87 -9.20 -8.82 13.13
N LEU A 88 -8.36 -8.01 12.50
CA LEU A 88 -7.14 -7.52 13.12
C LEU A 88 -7.43 -6.66 14.36
N SER A 89 -8.52 -5.89 14.36
CA SER A 89 -8.94 -5.08 15.51
C SER A 89 -9.41 -5.95 16.69
N GLU A 90 -9.94 -7.13 16.41
CA GLU A 90 -10.37 -8.09 17.43
C GLU A 90 -9.17 -8.85 18.02
N VAL A 91 -8.27 -9.35 17.18
CA VAL A 91 -7.11 -10.14 17.61
C VAL A 91 -6.01 -9.26 18.22
N ARG A 92 -5.78 -8.06 17.67
CA ARG A 92 -4.73 -7.13 18.10
C ARG A 92 -5.25 -5.70 18.19
N PRO A 93 -5.99 -5.36 19.25
CA PRO A 93 -6.56 -4.02 19.42
C PRO A 93 -5.51 -2.92 19.61
N ASP A 94 -4.26 -3.29 19.92
CA ASP A 94 -3.12 -2.38 19.99
C ASP A 94 -2.56 -1.96 18.62
N VAL A 95 -2.94 -2.66 17.54
CA VAL A 95 -2.51 -2.32 16.18
C VAL A 95 -3.25 -1.07 15.70
N PRO A 96 -2.53 -0.02 15.22
CA PRO A 96 -3.16 1.22 14.80
C PRO A 96 -3.79 1.12 13.40
N VAL A 97 -4.96 0.47 13.30
CA VAL A 97 -5.67 0.20 12.03
C VAL A 97 -5.96 1.46 11.21
N ALA A 98 -6.22 2.60 11.85
CA ALA A 98 -6.43 3.88 11.17
C ALA A 98 -5.18 4.36 10.42
N ILE A 99 -4.00 4.23 11.04
CA ILE A 99 -2.71 4.60 10.43
C ILE A 99 -2.40 3.65 9.28
N LEU A 100 -2.60 2.35 9.48
CA LEU A 100 -2.38 1.35 8.43
C LEU A 100 -3.32 1.53 7.25
N THR A 101 -4.58 1.91 7.49
CA THR A 101 -5.53 2.24 6.42
C THR A 101 -5.02 3.39 5.57
N GLN A 102 -4.43 4.42 6.18
CA GLN A 102 -3.85 5.53 5.44
C GLN A 102 -2.63 5.09 4.63
N LEU A 103 -1.77 4.25 5.22
CA LEU A 103 -0.59 3.71 4.54
C LEU A 103 -0.97 2.82 3.35
N VAL A 104 -2.03 2.00 3.48
CA VAL A 104 -2.57 1.20 2.38
C VAL A 104 -3.04 2.10 1.22
N LYS A 105 -3.82 3.15 1.52
CA LYS A 105 -4.29 4.11 0.52
C LYS A 105 -3.12 4.77 -0.22
N GLN A 106 -2.12 5.27 0.51
CA GLN A 106 -0.91 5.86 -0.05
C GLN A 106 -0.14 4.88 -0.95
N SER A 107 0.00 3.62 -0.52
CA SER A 107 0.72 2.57 -1.25
C SER A 107 0.08 2.22 -2.60
N ILE A 108 -1.25 2.30 -2.70
CA ILE A 108 -1.98 2.00 -3.94
C ILE A 108 -2.31 3.25 -4.77
N GLY A 109 -1.90 4.44 -4.33
CA GLY A 109 -2.13 5.70 -5.03
C GLY A 109 -3.54 6.27 -4.89
N HIS A 110 -4.27 5.87 -3.84
CA HIS A 110 -5.53 6.51 -3.45
C HIS A 110 -5.19 7.60 -2.41
N LEU A 111 -5.42 8.87 -2.74
CA LEU A 111 -5.27 10.01 -1.83
C LEU A 111 -6.62 10.42 -1.26
#